data_AF-A0AA50E1U2-F1
#
_entry.id   AF-A0AA50E1U2-F1
#
_cell.length_a   1.000
_cell.length_b   1.000
_cell.length_c   1.000
_cell.angle_alpha   90.00
_cell.angle_beta   90.00
_cell.angle_gamma   90.00
#
_symmetry.space_group_name_H-M   'P 1'
#
loop_
_entity.id
_entity.type
_entity.pdbx_description
1 polymer ?
#
loop_
_entity_poly.entity_id
_entity_poly.type
_entity_poly.pdbx_seq_one_letter_code
_entity_poly.pdbx_strand_id
1 'polypeptide(L)'
;MHPGDRELVDEAYQCHLQKYQPYDIVHRLLMPDGRIKYVQEQCNTVFDKNNLPLLSRGTIQDVTELQEAQISLEHLNEKLEQRIQERTQELENSQESLLEAKLVAEEPPKPKVSFSPI
;
A
#
# COMPACT_ATOMS: atom_id res chain seq x y z
N MET A 1 9.91 -17.59 -14.76
CA MET A 1 9.96 -16.14 -14.53
C MET A 1 8.88 -15.44 -15.33
N HIS A 2 8.24 -14.44 -14.75
CA HIS A 2 7.24 -13.58 -15.41
C HIS A 2 7.92 -12.62 -16.42
N PRO A 3 7.36 -12.39 -17.62
CA PRO A 3 8.01 -11.55 -18.65
C PRO A 3 8.33 -10.13 -18.20
N GLY A 4 7.45 -9.52 -17.40
CA GLY A 4 7.61 -8.15 -16.89
C GLY A 4 8.69 -7.98 -15.82
N ASP A 5 9.29 -9.08 -15.35
CA ASP A 5 10.27 -9.05 -14.24
C ASP A 5 11.67 -9.40 -14.73
N ARG A 6 11.83 -9.74 -16.02
CA ARG A 6 13.10 -10.19 -16.60
C ARG A 6 14.22 -9.17 -16.43
N GLU A 7 13.93 -7.92 -16.77
CA GLU A 7 14.92 -6.83 -16.67
C GLU A 7 15.39 -6.62 -15.23
N LEU A 8 14.46 -6.62 -14.27
CA LEU A 8 14.77 -6.50 -12.85
C LEU A 8 15.67 -7.65 -12.36
N VAL A 9 15.35 -8.90 -12.73
CA VAL A 9 16.14 -10.06 -12.29
C VAL A 9 17.50 -10.08 -12.96
N ASP A 10 17.57 -9.77 -14.26
CA ASP A 10 18.83 -9.68 -14.99
C ASP A 10 19.72 -8.58 -14.40
N GLU A 11 19.18 -7.40 -14.10
CA GLU A 11 19.93 -6.31 -13.47
C GLU A 11 20.46 -6.72 -12.10
N ALA A 12 19.63 -7.33 -11.25
CA ALA A 12 20.03 -7.80 -9.93
C ALA A 12 21.18 -8.82 -10.03
N TYR A 13 21.09 -9.77 -10.97
CA TYR A 13 22.13 -10.76 -11.19
C TYR A 13 23.43 -10.15 -11.73
N GLN A 14 23.36 -9.23 -12.69
CA GLN A 14 24.56 -8.55 -13.22
C GLN A 14 25.22 -7.67 -12.16
N CYS A 15 24.42 -6.91 -11.41
CA CYS A 15 24.90 -6.07 -10.31
C CYS A 15 25.59 -6.92 -9.23
N HIS A 16 25.02 -8.07 -8.89
CA HIS A 16 25.60 -9.05 -7.97
C HIS A 16 26.99 -9.51 -8.42
N LEU A 17 27.15 -9.88 -9.69
CA LEU A 17 28.43 -10.32 -10.24
C LEU A 17 29.46 -9.19 -10.31
N GLN A 18 29.04 -7.98 -10.67
CA GLN A 18 29.94 -6.82 -10.79
C GLN A 18 30.41 -6.30 -9.44
N LYS A 19 29.52 -6.28 -8.44
CA LYS A 19 29.80 -5.72 -7.11
C LYS A 19 30.32 -6.75 -6.11
N TYR A 20 30.33 -8.04 -6.46
CA TYR A 20 30.71 -9.14 -5.57
C TYR A 20 29.88 -9.15 -4.27
N GLN A 21 28.61 -8.78 -4.37
CA GLN A 21 27.70 -8.64 -3.23
C GLN A 21 26.46 -9.48 -3.45
N PRO A 22 25.98 -10.25 -2.45
CA PRO A 22 24.76 -11.04 -2.60
C PRO A 22 23.57 -10.16 -2.96
N TYR A 23 22.58 -10.76 -3.64
CA TYR A 23 21.30 -10.10 -3.87
C TYR A 23 20.15 -10.86 -3.22
N ASP A 24 19.09 -10.12 -2.90
CA ASP A 24 17.83 -10.60 -2.36
C ASP A 24 16.71 -9.80 -3.06
N ILE A 25 15.92 -10.48 -3.88
CA ILE A 25 14.83 -9.85 -4.63
C ILE A 25 13.56 -10.68 -4.53
N VAL A 26 12.41 -10.02 -4.54
CA VAL A 26 11.12 -10.67 -4.75
C VAL A 26 10.68 -10.40 -6.18
N HIS A 27 10.37 -11.47 -6.92
CA HIS A 27 9.88 -11.38 -8.29
C HIS A 27 8.82 -12.44 -8.58
N ARG A 28 8.17 -12.31 -9.74
CA ARG A 28 7.06 -13.18 -10.14
C ARG A 28 7.51 -14.35 -10.99
N LEU A 29 6.94 -15.51 -10.71
CA LEU A 29 6.94 -16.66 -11.60
C LEU A 29 5.58 -16.80 -12.27
N LEU A 30 5.57 -16.79 -13.60
CA LEU A 30 4.43 -17.23 -14.39
C LEU A 30 4.47 -18.76 -14.52
N MET A 31 3.49 -19.42 -13.91
CA MET A 31 3.34 -20.88 -13.93
C MET A 31 2.72 -21.34 -15.27
N PRO A 32 2.90 -22.61 -15.68
CA PRO A 32 2.32 -23.12 -16.94
C PRO A 32 0.79 -23.02 -17.03
N ASP A 33 0.11 -23.02 -15.88
CA ASP A 33 -1.35 -22.88 -15.78
C ASP A 33 -1.82 -21.41 -15.72
N GLY A 34 -0.91 -20.46 -15.89
CA GLY A 34 -1.19 -19.02 -15.88
C GLY A 34 -1.21 -18.39 -14.48
N ARG A 35 -1.07 -19.18 -13.40
CA ARG A 35 -0.95 -18.60 -12.05
C ARG A 35 0.34 -17.81 -11.91
N ILE A 36 0.28 -16.76 -11.11
CA ILE A 36 1.45 -15.98 -10.70
C ILE A 36 1.81 -16.40 -9.28
N LYS A 37 3.08 -16.72 -9.07
CA LYS A 37 3.67 -16.89 -7.73
C LYS A 37 4.67 -15.78 -7.47
N TYR A 38 4.73 -15.31 -6.24
CA TYR A 38 5.81 -14.44 -5.78
C TYR A 38 6.88 -15.31 -5.16
N VAL A 39 8.12 -15.13 -5.60
CA VAL A 39 9.26 -15.83 -5.04
C VAL A 39 10.32 -14.85 -4.56
N GLN A 40 10.87 -15.13 -3.39
CA GLN A 40 12.07 -14.47 -2.89
C GLN A 40 13.27 -15.28 -3.37
N GLU A 41 14.14 -14.63 -4.12
CA GLU A 41 15.40 -15.19 -4.60
C GLU A 41 16.56 -14.51 -3.88
N GLN A 42 17.36 -15.34 -3.20
CA GLN A 42 18.60 -14.92 -2.56
C GLN A 42 19.75 -15.65 -3.20
N CYS A 43 20.81 -14.96 -3.60
CA CYS A 43 21.96 -15.61 -4.22
C CYS A 43 23.28 -14.94 -3.83
N ASN A 44 24.30 -15.77 -3.64
CA ASN A 44 25.68 -15.35 -3.49
C ASN A 44 26.61 -16.17 -4.39
N THR A 45 27.66 -15.56 -4.91
CA THR A 45 28.63 -16.21 -5.79
C THR A 45 30.00 -16.29 -5.12
N VAL A 46 30.59 -17.47 -5.18
CA VAL A 46 31.99 -17.70 -4.81
C VAL A 46 32.85 -17.45 -6.05
N PHE A 47 33.89 -16.65 -5.88
CA PHE A 47 34.81 -16.27 -6.95
C PHE A 47 36.20 -16.89 -6.73
N ASP A 48 36.95 -17.09 -7.80
CA ASP A 48 38.34 -17.54 -7.73
C ASP A 48 39.31 -16.38 -7.44
N LYS A 49 40.60 -16.70 -7.39
CA LYS A 49 41.69 -15.71 -7.18
C LYS A 49 41.84 -14.68 -8.32
N ASN A 50 41.26 -14.94 -9.49
CA ASN A 50 41.25 -14.05 -10.66
C ASN A 50 39.91 -13.31 -10.79
N ASN A 51 39.06 -13.35 -9.74
CA ASN A 51 37.71 -12.79 -9.72
C ASN A 51 36.74 -13.40 -10.74
N LEU A 52 36.98 -14.64 -11.17
CA LEU A 52 36.04 -15.37 -12.02
C LEU A 52 35.00 -16.09 -11.16
N PRO A 53 33.70 -16.02 -11.52
CA PRO A 53 32.65 -16.71 -10.77
C PRO A 53 32.83 -18.23 -10.88
N LEU A 54 33.00 -18.91 -9.74
CA LEU A 54 33.14 -20.37 -9.66
C LEU A 54 31.81 -21.06 -9.41
N LEU A 55 31.01 -20.51 -8.50
CA LEU A 55 29.77 -21.13 -8.05
C LEU A 55 28.83 -20.08 -7.48
N SER A 56 27.65 -19.94 -8.10
CA SER A 56 26.52 -19.24 -7.51
C SER A 56 25.70 -20.21 -6.67
N ARG A 57 25.41 -19.84 -5.43
CA ARG A 57 24.53 -20.58 -4.52
C ARG A 57 23.43 -19.65 -4.06
N GLY A 58 22.19 -20.07 -4.28
CA GLY A 58 21.02 -19.33 -3.87
C GLY A 58 19.86 -20.20 -3.44
N THR A 59 18.84 -19.54 -2.92
CA THR A 59 17.54 -20.11 -2.55
C THR A 59 16.45 -19.38 -3.31
N ILE A 60 15.39 -20.12 -3.67
CA ILE A 60 14.16 -19.56 -4.20
C ILE A 60 13.05 -20.03 -3.28
N GLN A 61 12.44 -19.11 -2.56
CA GLN A 61 11.36 -19.39 -1.62
C GLN A 61 10.05 -18.85 -2.19
N ASP A 62 9.00 -19.67 -2.20
CA ASP A 62 7.65 -19.20 -2.49
C ASP A 62 7.15 -18.33 -1.33
N VAL A 63 6.86 -17.07 -1.63
CA VAL A 63 6.36 -16.06 -0.69
C VAL A 63 4.98 -15.54 -1.12
N THR A 64 4.27 -16.28 -1.98
CA THR A 64 2.97 -15.86 -2.53
C THR A 64 1.97 -15.54 -1.43
N GLU A 65 1.81 -16.43 -0.44
CA GLU A 65 0.85 -16.22 0.66
C GLU A 65 1.18 -14.96 1.49
N LEU A 66 2.46 -14.71 1.75
CA LEU A 66 2.90 -13.52 2.47
C LEU A 66 2.60 -12.25 1.67
N GLN A 67 2.90 -12.25 0.37
CA GLN A 67 2.67 -11.11 -0.49
C GLN A 67 1.17 -10.81 -0.66
N GLU A 68 0.34 -11.84 -0.81
CA GLU A 68 -1.12 -11.70 -0.90
C GLU A 68 -1.71 -11.16 0.41
N ALA A 69 -1.23 -11.63 1.56
CA ALA A 69 -1.64 -11.11 2.86
C ALA A 69 -1.26 -9.63 3.03
N GLN A 70 -0.03 -9.25 2.66
CA GLN A 70 0.46 -7.87 2.69
C GLN A 70 -0.42 -6.94 1.84
N ILE A 71 -0.68 -7.31 0.58
CA ILE A 71 -1.54 -6.53 -0.34
C ILE A 71 -2.97 -6.43 0.22
N SER A 72 -3.51 -7.52 0.76
CA SER A 72 -4.85 -7.50 1.35
C SER A 72 -4.94 -6.59 2.57
N LEU A 73 -3.90 -6.53 3.39
CA LEU A 73 -3.83 -5.63 4.55
C LEU A 73 -3.75 -4.17 4.11
N GLU A 74 -2.92 -3.87 3.10
CA GLU A 74 -2.79 -2.52 2.53
C GLU A 74 -4.14 -2.01 1.99
N HIS A 75 -4.82 -2.80 1.15
CA HIS A 75 -6.15 -2.45 0.65
C HIS A 75 -7.20 -2.26 1.76
N LEU A 76 -7.13 -3.07 2.83
CA LEU A 76 -8.04 -2.93 3.95
C LEU A 76 -7.79 -1.63 4.70
N ASN A 77 -6.53 -1.27 4.94
CA ASN A 77 -6.15 -0.02 5.60
C ASN A 77 -6.60 1.19 4.79
N GLU A 78 -6.34 1.23 3.49
CA GLU A 78 -6.80 2.32 2.62
C GLU A 78 -8.32 2.50 2.67
N LYS A 79 -9.05 1.39 2.66
CA LYS A 79 -10.51 1.41 2.77
C LYS A 79 -11.00 1.88 4.15
N LEU A 80 -10.29 1.53 5.21
CA LEU A 80 -10.60 1.99 6.55
C LEU A 80 -10.33 3.49 6.69
N GLU A 81 -9.22 3.98 6.16
CA GLU A 81 -8.88 5.42 6.15
C GLU A 81 -9.93 6.24 5.40
N GLN A 82 -10.38 5.77 4.23
CA GLN A 82 -11.48 6.40 3.49
C GLN A 82 -12.76 6.48 4.33
N ARG A 83 -13.17 5.38 4.97
CA ARG A 83 -14.36 5.36 5.83
C ARG A 83 -14.22 6.25 7.05
N ILE A 84 -13.04 6.31 7.65
CA ILE A 84 -12.76 7.21 8.76
C ILE A 84 -12.92 8.66 8.29
N GLN A 85 -12.36 9.02 7.14
CA GLN A 85 -12.48 10.36 6.59
C GLN A 85 -13.94 10.73 6.31
N GLU A 86 -14.71 9.85 5.67
CA GLU A 86 -16.14 10.04 5.40
C GLU A 86 -16.92 10.27 6.70
N ARG A 87 -16.72 9.41 7.70
CA ARG A 87 -17.43 9.49 8.99
C ARG A 87 -17.03 10.70 9.81
N THR A 88 -15.76 11.10 9.78
CA THR A 88 -15.28 12.32 10.42
C THR A 88 -15.95 13.55 9.81
N GLN A 89 -16.00 13.63 8.47
CA GLN A 89 -16.67 14.74 7.79
C GLN A 89 -18.18 14.79 8.09
N GLU A 90 -18.85 13.64 8.10
CA GLU A 90 -20.27 13.56 8.48
C GLU A 90 -20.51 14.04 9.92
N LEU A 91 -19.63 13.67 10.85
CA LEU A 91 -19.71 14.09 12.25
C LEU A 91 -19.49 15.60 12.39
N GLU A 92 -18.48 16.17 11.72
CA GLU A 92 -18.21 17.60 11.73
C GLU A 92 -19.41 18.40 11.20
N ASN A 93 -19.94 18.02 10.03
CA ASN A 93 -21.11 18.66 9.44
C ASN A 93 -22.34 18.57 10.37
N SER A 94 -22.55 17.44 11.04
CA SER A 94 -23.63 17.27 12.01
C SER A 94 -23.43 18.13 13.27
N GLN A 95 -22.19 18.29 13.74
CA GLN A 95 -21.87 19.13 14.89
C GLN A 95 -22.09 20.61 14.58
N GLU A 96 -21.66 21.08 13.41
CA GLU A 96 -21.90 22.44 12.94
C GLU A 96 -23.41 22.73 12.85
N SER A 97 -24.17 21.85 12.20
CA SER A 97 -25.63 21.98 12.08
C SER A 97 -26.33 22.04 13.44
N LEU A 98 -25.88 21.27 14.42
CA LEU A 98 -26.41 21.28 15.78
C LEU A 98 -26.06 22.57 16.53
N LEU A 99 -24.85 23.11 16.33
CA LEU A 99 -24.42 24.37 16.94
C LEU A 99 -25.23 25.54 16.37
N GLU A 100 -25.42 25.58 15.06
CA GLU A 100 -26.27 26.57 14.39
C GLU A 100 -27.72 26.52 14.89
N ALA A 101 -28.31 25.32 14.97
CA ALA A 101 -29.68 25.15 15.46
C ALA A 101 -29.84 25.64 16.92
N LYS A 102 -28.84 25.43 17.77
CA LYS A 102 -28.85 25.93 19.16
C LYS A 102 -28.77 27.46 19.22
N LEU A 103 -27.92 28.08 18.41
CA LEU A 103 -27.80 29.54 18.35
C LEU A 103 -29.11 30.21 17.91
N VAL A 104 -29.81 29.64 16.92
CA VAL A 104 -31.11 30.15 16.46
C VAL A 104 -32.20 30.00 17.54
N ALA A 105 -32.17 28.90 18.30
CA ALA A 105 -33.16 28.65 19.36
C ALA A 105 -33.01 29.59 20.57
N GLU A 106 -31.83 30.19 20.77
CA GLU A 106 -31.56 31.15 21.84
C GLU A 106 -31.87 32.61 21.45
N GLU A 107 -32.21 32.92 20.19
CA GLU A 107 -32.65 34.26 19.79
C GLU A 107 -34.00 34.60 20.45
N PRO A 108 -34.11 35.74 21.18
CA PRO A 108 -35.35 36.11 21.84
C PRO A 108 -36.46 36.35 20.80
N PRO A 109 -37.72 35.96 21.09
CA PRO A 109 -38.82 36.12 20.15
C PRO A 109 -38.95 37.60 19.76
N LYS A 110 -38.91 37.87 18.44
CA LYS A 110 -39.07 39.23 17.90
C LYS A 110 -40.34 39.86 18.51
N PRO A 111 -40.26 41.09 19.04
CA PRO A 111 -41.42 41.72 19.66
C PRO A 111 -42.55 41.80 18.62
N LYS A 112 -43.72 41.24 18.97
CA LYS A 112 -44.92 41.39 18.16
C LYS A 112 -45.32 42.87 18.20
N VAL A 113 -44.95 43.62 17.17
CA VAL A 113 -45.40 45.00 17.01
C VAL A 113 -46.85 44.94 16.51
N SER A 114 -47.82 44.92 17.43
CA SER A 114 -49.23 45.07 17.09
C SER A 114 -49.52 46.55 16.84
N PHE A 115 -49.55 46.96 15.57
CA PHE A 115 -50.14 48.24 15.18
C PHE A 115 -51.66 48.05 15.06
N SER A 116 -52.40 48.63 16.00
CA SER A 116 -53.83 48.90 15.81
C SER A 116 -53.96 50.29 15.18
N PRO A 117 -54.65 50.46 14.02
CA PRO A 117 -54.96 51.78 13.49
C PRO A 117 -56.06 52.43 14.33
N ILE A 118 -55.94 53.75 14.46
CA ILE A 118 -56.87 54.67 15.14
C ILE A 118 -58.24 54.69 14.46
#